data_AF-A0A386RCY8-F1
#
_entry.id   AF-A0A386RCY8-F1
#
_cell.length_a   1.000
_cell.length_b   1.000
_cell.length_c   1.000
_cell.angle_alpha   90.00
_cell.angle_beta   90.00
_cell.angle_gamma   90.00
#
_symmetry.space_group_name_H-M   'P 1'
#
loop_
_entity.id
_entity.type
_entity.pdbx_description
1 polymer ?
#
loop_
_entity_poly.entity_id
_entity_poly.type
_entity_poly.pdbx_seq_one_letter_code
_entity_poly.pdbx_strand_id
1 'polypeptide(L)'
;MIIDSFPVPVCQPVRNYRVRIFRGSANIGYKATKKIYYYGFKVHAIVSDDGYVLDYAVTRASVHDAKETVELMKNTHPANRYLLGDEGYLGKQLHDRLKQMGYELWTPYRKNGWRQKAQ
;
A
#
# COMPACT_ATOMS: atom_id res chain seq x y z
N MET A 1 -1.94 -11.54 9.13
CA MET A 1 -1.04 -11.12 8.03
C MET A 1 -0.83 -9.63 8.09
N ILE A 2 0.21 -9.14 7.42
CA ILE A 2 0.59 -7.72 7.38
C ILE A 2 0.57 -7.25 5.93
N ILE A 3 0.06 -6.05 5.69
CA ILE A 3 0.18 -5.35 4.41
C ILE A 3 0.89 -4.01 4.60
N ASP A 4 1.86 -3.74 3.75
CA ASP A 4 2.54 -2.44 3.70
C ASP A 4 2.92 -2.07 2.27
N SER A 5 3.08 -0.76 2.06
CA SER A 5 3.63 -0.25 0.82
C SER A 5 4.80 0.70 1.06
N PHE A 6 5.82 0.61 0.21
CA PHE A 6 6.99 1.46 0.32
C PHE A 6 7.46 1.98 -1.04
N PRO A 7 7.99 3.22 -1.06
CA PRO A 7 8.49 3.82 -2.28
C PRO A 7 9.83 3.19 -2.65
N VAL A 8 10.04 3.01 -3.96
CA VAL A 8 11.32 2.64 -4.56
C VAL A 8 11.73 3.79 -5.50
N PRO A 9 12.44 4.81 -4.97
CA PRO A 9 12.91 5.92 -5.78
C PRO A 9 13.96 5.45 -6.78
N VAL A 10 13.79 5.82 -8.05
CA VAL A 10 14.77 5.53 -9.12
C VAL A 10 15.89 6.58 -9.14
N CYS A 11 15.61 7.78 -8.63
CA CYS A 11 16.60 8.85 -8.53
C CYS A 11 16.33 9.78 -7.36
N GLN A 12 17.33 10.61 -7.04
CA GLN A 12 17.15 11.76 -6.16
C GLN A 12 16.16 12.76 -6.80
N PRO A 13 15.29 13.45 -6.02
CA PRO A 13 14.30 14.39 -6.55
C PRO A 13 14.88 15.46 -7.50
N VAL A 14 16.07 15.98 -7.20
CA VAL A 14 16.79 16.98 -8.03
C VAL A 14 17.12 16.48 -9.44
N ARG A 15 17.17 15.16 -9.67
CA ARG A 15 17.52 14.54 -10.95
C ARG A 15 16.29 14.09 -11.76
N ASN A 16 15.07 14.23 -11.23
CA ASN A 16 13.85 13.69 -11.83
C ASN A 16 13.70 14.05 -13.32
N TYR A 17 13.87 15.33 -13.67
CA TYR A 17 13.77 15.81 -15.05
C TYR A 17 14.87 15.28 -16.00
N ARG A 18 15.98 14.78 -15.46
CA ARG A 18 17.14 14.28 -16.24
C ARG A 18 17.13 12.76 -16.40
N VAL A 19 16.25 12.04 -15.71
CA VAL A 19 16.18 10.59 -15.78
C VAL A 19 15.70 10.13 -17.17
N ARG A 20 16.45 9.18 -17.74
CA ARG A 20 16.11 8.52 -19.01
C ARG A 20 15.72 7.05 -18.79
N ILE A 21 16.24 6.41 -17.75
CA ILE A 21 15.88 5.04 -17.37
C ILE A 21 14.44 4.97 -16.85
N PHE A 22 13.72 3.90 -17.19
CA PHE A 22 12.31 3.67 -16.81
C PHE A 22 11.30 4.75 -17.25
N ARG A 23 11.63 5.58 -18.26
CA ARG A 23 10.67 6.51 -18.86
C ARG A 23 9.44 5.75 -19.37
N GLY A 24 8.25 6.25 -19.05
CA GLY A 24 6.95 5.63 -19.38
C GLY A 24 6.49 4.55 -18.38
N SER A 25 7.42 3.93 -17.66
CA SER A 25 7.12 2.91 -16.64
C SER A 25 7.06 3.49 -15.24
N ALA A 26 8.06 4.30 -14.85
CA ALA A 26 8.09 4.99 -13.57
C ALA A 26 7.40 6.37 -13.66
N ASN A 27 6.84 6.83 -12.55
CA ASN A 27 6.25 8.16 -12.45
C ASN A 27 6.46 8.80 -11.07
N ILE A 28 5.83 9.95 -10.85
CA ILE A 28 5.92 10.67 -9.58
C ILE A 28 4.81 10.20 -8.64
N GLY A 29 5.19 9.80 -7.43
CA GLY A 29 4.27 9.52 -6.33
C GLY A 29 4.54 10.42 -5.14
N TYR A 30 3.60 10.45 -4.20
CA TYR A 30 3.70 11.20 -2.95
C TYR A 30 3.66 10.24 -1.76
N LYS A 31 4.64 10.34 -0.86
CA LYS A 31 4.64 9.61 0.42
C LYS A 31 4.17 10.54 1.53
N ALA A 32 2.90 10.41 1.92
CA ALA A 32 2.23 11.30 2.87
C ALA A 32 2.96 11.37 4.23
N THR A 33 3.41 10.24 4.77
CA THR A 33 4.10 10.17 6.07
C THR A 33 5.37 11.01 6.11
N LYS A 34 6.10 11.07 4.98
CA LYS A 34 7.36 11.84 4.87
C LYS A 34 7.16 13.20 4.21
N LYS A 35 5.95 13.50 3.70
CA LYS A 35 5.62 14.69 2.92
C LYS A 35 6.57 14.96 1.73
N ILE A 36 7.00 13.90 1.05
CA ILE A 36 7.92 13.99 -0.09
C ILE A 36 7.30 13.43 -1.37
N TYR A 37 7.62 14.08 -2.49
CA TYR A 37 7.46 13.51 -3.82
C TYR A 37 8.71 12.71 -4.20
N TYR A 38 8.52 11.63 -4.93
CA TYR A 38 9.61 10.81 -5.46
C TYR A 38 9.26 10.31 -6.85
N TYR A 39 10.29 10.17 -7.69
CA TYR A 39 10.16 9.54 -9.00
C TYR A 39 10.61 8.09 -8.92
N GLY A 40 9.74 7.16 -9.29
CA GLY A 40 10.06 5.74 -9.28
C GLY A 40 8.83 4.84 -9.26
N PHE A 41 8.92 3.81 -8.44
CA PHE A 41 7.90 2.78 -8.28
C PHE A 41 7.43 2.71 -6.83
N LYS A 42 6.32 2.04 -6.61
CA LYS A 42 5.84 1.66 -5.28
C LYS A 42 5.73 0.15 -5.23
N VAL A 43 6.21 -0.45 -4.15
CA VAL A 43 6.04 -1.88 -3.87
C VAL A 43 4.96 -2.01 -2.82
N HIS A 44 4.01 -2.90 -3.07
CA HIS A 44 2.98 -3.33 -2.13
C HIS A 44 3.23 -4.79 -1.83
N ALA A 45 3.24 -5.18 -0.56
CA ALA A 45 3.52 -6.56 -0.18
C ALA A 45 2.55 -7.04 0.91
N ILE A 46 2.13 -8.29 0.79
CA ILE A 46 1.43 -9.03 1.84
C ILE A 46 2.42 -10.02 2.44
N VAL A 47 2.53 -10.00 3.76
CA VAL A 47 3.44 -10.86 4.52
C VAL A 47 2.63 -11.65 5.55
N SER A 48 2.97 -12.91 5.74
CA SER A 48 2.42 -13.72 6.82
C SER A 48 2.91 -13.23 8.19
N ASP A 49 2.26 -13.68 9.25
CA ASP A 49 2.62 -13.35 10.64
C ASP A 49 3.95 -13.97 11.10
N ASP A 50 4.44 -15.01 10.41
CA ASP A 50 5.77 -15.60 10.57
C ASP A 50 6.83 -15.03 9.60
N GLY A 51 6.48 -14.01 8.81
CA GLY A 51 7.45 -13.20 8.06
C GLY A 51 7.71 -13.60 6.61
N TYR A 52 6.94 -14.53 6.04
CA TYR A 52 7.04 -14.89 4.62
C TYR A 52 6.25 -13.94 3.74
N VAL A 53 6.84 -13.51 2.63
CA VAL A 53 6.12 -12.76 1.59
C VAL A 53 5.15 -13.70 0.90
N LEU A 54 3.86 -13.42 1.03
CA LEU A 54 2.80 -14.21 0.39
C LEU A 54 2.58 -13.75 -1.05
N ASP A 55 2.62 -12.43 -1.28
CA ASP A 55 2.48 -11.83 -2.61
C ASP A 55 2.99 -10.38 -2.59
N TYR A 56 3.30 -9.85 -3.78
CA TYR A 56 3.73 -8.47 -3.95
C TYR A 56 3.38 -7.91 -5.33
N ALA A 57 3.20 -6.60 -5.40
CA ALA A 57 3.00 -5.86 -6.64
C ALA A 57 3.98 -4.69 -6.74
N VAL A 58 4.63 -4.55 -7.89
CA VAL A 58 5.44 -3.37 -8.22
C VAL A 58 4.64 -2.48 -9.17
N THR A 59 4.28 -1.30 -8.69
CA THR A 59 3.43 -0.37 -9.44
C THR A 59 4.15 0.94 -9.70
N ARG A 60 3.55 1.76 -10.58
CA ARG A 60 3.87 3.19 -10.65
C ARG A 60 3.74 3.83 -9.27
N ALA A 61 4.61 4.80 -8.97
CA ALA A 61 4.65 5.49 -7.69
C ALA A 61 3.34 6.20 -7.31
N SER A 62 2.57 6.65 -8.30
CA SER A 62 1.29 7.35 -8.10
C SER A 62 0.12 6.44 -7.73
N VAL A 63 0.27 5.12 -7.82
CA VAL A 63 -0.83 4.19 -7.59
C VAL A 63 -1.21 4.16 -6.12
N HIS A 64 -2.51 4.18 -5.83
CA HIS A 64 -3.04 4.19 -4.46
C HIS A 64 -3.01 2.81 -3.82
N ASP A 65 -2.58 2.77 -2.56
CA ASP A 65 -2.36 1.53 -1.80
C ASP A 65 -3.65 0.72 -1.70
N ALA A 66 -4.77 1.39 -1.43
CA ALA A 66 -6.09 0.75 -1.39
C ALA A 66 -6.50 0.01 -2.68
N LYS A 67 -6.08 0.49 -3.85
CA LYS A 67 -6.39 -0.19 -5.11
C LYS A 67 -5.63 -1.52 -5.19
N GLU A 68 -4.33 -1.46 -4.93
CA GLU A 68 -3.42 -2.60 -5.08
C GLU A 68 -3.62 -3.63 -3.96
N THR A 69 -3.98 -3.20 -2.75
CA THR A 69 -4.39 -4.11 -1.67
C THR A 69 -5.53 -5.03 -2.12
N VAL A 70 -6.55 -4.49 -2.77
CA VAL A 70 -7.70 -5.30 -3.21
C VAL A 70 -7.27 -6.29 -4.29
N GLU A 71 -6.38 -5.88 -5.20
CA GLU A 71 -5.85 -6.77 -6.25
C GLU A 71 -4.98 -7.88 -5.67
N LEU A 72 -4.06 -7.56 -4.75
CA LEU A 72 -3.23 -8.55 -4.06
C LEU A 72 -4.08 -9.55 -3.26
N MET A 73 -5.05 -9.08 -2.47
CA MET A 73 -5.92 -9.97 -1.69
C MET A 73 -6.76 -10.90 -2.59
N LYS A 74 -7.14 -10.45 -3.78
CA LYS A 74 -7.83 -11.29 -4.77
C LYS A 74 -6.91 -12.33 -5.39
N ASN A 75 -5.62 -12.05 -5.57
CA ASN A 75 -4.70 -13.00 -6.19
C ASN A 75 -4.19 -14.03 -5.18
N THR A 76 -3.84 -13.56 -3.98
CA THR A 76 -3.23 -14.40 -2.94
C THR A 76 -4.24 -15.34 -2.28
N HIS A 77 -5.51 -14.94 -2.16
CA HIS A 77 -6.57 -15.68 -1.44
C HIS A 77 -6.12 -16.29 -0.10
N PRO A 78 -5.53 -15.49 0.80
CA PRO A 78 -4.97 -16.03 2.03
C PRO A 78 -6.05 -16.63 2.93
N ALA A 79 -5.70 -17.70 3.63
CA ALA A 79 -6.59 -18.39 4.57
C ALA A 79 -6.84 -17.56 5.84
N ASN A 80 -5.85 -16.76 6.27
CA ASN A 80 -6.00 -15.88 7.43
C ASN A 80 -6.90 -14.69 7.06
N ARG A 81 -7.92 -14.42 7.88
CA ARG A 81 -8.88 -13.34 7.62
C ARG A 81 -8.41 -11.98 8.11
N TYR A 82 -7.46 -11.94 9.03
CA TYR A 82 -7.00 -10.71 9.66
C TYR A 82 -5.80 -10.11 8.93
N LEU A 83 -5.97 -8.84 8.53
CA LEU A 83 -4.96 -8.05 7.84
C LEU A 83 -4.58 -6.85 8.71
N LEU A 84 -3.31 -6.76 9.08
CA LEU A 84 -2.74 -5.61 9.77
C LEU A 84 -2.19 -4.64 8.72
N GLY A 85 -2.66 -3.40 8.70
CA GLY A 85 -2.14 -2.34 7.85
C GLY A 85 -1.77 -1.10 8.64
N ASP A 86 -0.98 -0.20 8.05
CA ASP A 86 -0.68 1.09 8.64
C ASP A 86 -1.84 2.11 8.49
N GLU A 87 -1.65 3.33 8.98
CA GLU A 87 -2.66 4.41 8.87
C GLU A 87 -2.98 4.79 7.40
N GLY A 88 -2.11 4.47 6.45
CA GLY A 88 -2.36 4.68 5.02
C GLY A 88 -3.57 3.91 4.50
N TYR A 89 -4.00 2.85 5.21
CA TYR A 89 -5.10 1.98 4.83
C TYR A 89 -6.44 2.31 5.52
N LEU A 90 -6.56 3.44 6.23
CA LEU A 90 -7.77 3.85 6.96
C LEU A 90 -9.02 4.16 6.10
N GLY A 91 -8.94 4.01 4.77
CA GLY A 91 -10.04 4.37 3.87
C GLY A 91 -11.27 3.48 4.05
N LYS A 92 -12.44 4.08 4.35
CA LYS A 92 -13.71 3.35 4.51
C LYS A 92 -14.01 2.43 3.32
N GLN A 93 -13.81 2.91 2.09
CA GLN A 93 -14.04 2.12 0.88
C GLN A 93 -13.15 0.87 0.80
N LEU A 94 -11.91 0.95 1.27
CA LEU A 94 -11.02 -0.20 1.31
C LEU A 94 -11.53 -1.23 2.32
N HIS A 95 -11.89 -0.76 3.53
CA HIS A 95 -12.42 -1.62 4.58
C HIS A 95 -13.70 -2.35 4.12
N ASP A 96 -14.64 -1.62 3.52
CA ASP A 96 -15.89 -2.21 3.01
C ASP A 96 -15.63 -3.28 1.93
N ARG A 97 -14.67 -3.03 1.01
CA ARG A 97 -14.29 -4.02 -0.02
C ARG A 97 -13.64 -5.26 0.57
N LEU A 98 -12.71 -5.10 1.52
CA LEU A 98 -12.05 -6.23 2.18
C LEU A 98 -13.06 -7.06 2.98
N LYS A 99 -14.00 -6.41 3.66
CA LYS A 99 -15.07 -7.07 4.40
C LYS A 99 -15.99 -7.88 3.49
N GLN A 100 -16.34 -7.35 2.32
CA GLN A 100 -17.09 -8.10 1.29
C GLN A 100 -16.33 -9.34 0.78
N MET A 101 -15.00 -9.30 0.79
CA MET A 101 -14.14 -10.43 0.44
C MET A 101 -13.91 -11.40 1.62
N GLY A 102 -14.46 -11.13 2.80
CA GLY A 102 -14.31 -11.97 4.00
C GLY A 102 -13.07 -11.67 4.85
N TYR A 103 -12.41 -10.53 4.62
CA TYR A 103 -11.23 -10.08 5.35
C TYR A 103 -11.54 -8.94 6.31
N GLU A 104 -10.84 -8.91 7.44
CA GLU A 104 -10.94 -7.86 8.44
C GLU A 104 -9.62 -7.07 8.51
N LEU A 105 -9.69 -5.79 8.13
CA LEU A 105 -8.55 -4.89 8.15
C LEU A 105 -8.47 -4.18 9.51
N TRP A 106 -7.35 -4.37 10.20
CA TRP A 106 -7.00 -3.68 11.43
C TRP A 106 -5.89 -2.67 11.16
N THR A 107 -6.12 -1.44 11.59
CA THR A 107 -5.17 -0.32 11.44
C THR A 107 -5.03 0.42 12.77
N PRO A 108 -3.85 0.97 13.10
CA PRO A 108 -3.67 1.83 14.26
C PRO A 108 -4.62 3.04 14.26
N TYR A 109 -4.95 3.53 15.45
CA TYR A 109 -5.83 4.68 15.64
C TYR A 109 -5.15 6.00 15.24
N ARG A 110 -5.73 6.72 14.28
CA ARG A 110 -5.29 8.09 13.94
C ARG A 110 -5.85 9.10 14.94
N LYS A 111 -4.98 9.82 15.65
CA LYS A 111 -5.37 10.82 16.67
C LYS A 111 -6.31 11.93 16.18
N ASN A 112 -6.34 12.21 14.87
CA ASN A 112 -7.17 13.25 14.27
C ASN A 112 -8.38 12.61 13.57
N GLY A 113 -9.40 12.33 14.38
CA GLY A 113 -10.75 11.82 14.08
C GLY A 113 -11.09 11.35 12.67
N TRP A 114 -11.37 10.04 12.54
CA TRP A 114 -12.66 9.47 12.14
C TRP A 114 -12.73 8.03 12.69
N ARG A 115 -13.84 7.68 13.35
CA ARG A 115 -14.03 6.39 14.06
C ARG A 115 -14.07 5.18 13.11
N GLN A 116 -13.52 4.06 13.56
CA GLN A 116 -14.24 2.80 13.67
C GLN A 116 -13.59 1.92 14.75
N LYS A 117 -14.41 1.54 15.74
CA LYS A 117 -14.08 0.45 16.67
C LYS A 117 -14.31 -0.84 15.89
N ALA A 118 -13.31 -1.72 15.83
CA ALA A 118 -13.58 -3.14 15.71
C ALA A 118 -14.36 -3.52 16.98
N GLN A 119 -15.50 -4.17 16.78
CA GLN A 119 -16.35 -4.67 17.85
C GLN A 119 -15.79 -6.00 18.35
#